data_AF-A0A955Y1X7-F1
#
_entry.id   AF-A0A955Y1X7-F1
#
_cell.length_a   1.000
_cell.length_b   1.000
_cell.length_c   1.000
_cell.angle_alpha   90.00
_cell.angle_beta   90.00
_cell.angle_gamma   90.00
#
_symmetry.space_group_name_H-M   'P 1'
#
loop_
_entity.id
_entity.type
_entity.pdbx_description
1 polymer ?
#
loop_
_entity_poly.entity_id
_entity_poly.type
_entity_poly.pdbx_seq_one_letter_code
_entity_poly.pdbx_strand_id
1 'polypeptide(L)'
;MRTTVERLAGELGFSAVGFARVGPTPHGEAVDAWLRAGHHGEMGWLETTHTVRLDPRVRMPEARSVVMLGLTHAWERPPDPGGRTGLVARYAWGRDYHNLIGKRLRRLCARLREQIPGLETY
;
A
#
# COMPACT_ATOMS: atom_id res chain seq x y z
N MET A 1 19.67 -8.20 -1.48
CA MET A 1 18.33 -7.72 -1.89
C MET A 1 17.63 -6.94 -0.78
N ARG A 2 17.39 -7.50 0.42
CA ARG A 2 16.68 -6.81 1.52
C ARG A 2 17.27 -5.43 1.86
N THR A 3 18.56 -5.37 2.15
CA THR A 3 19.29 -4.13 2.45
C THR A 3 19.21 -3.11 1.32
N THR A 4 19.23 -3.57 0.07
CA THR A 4 19.06 -2.70 -1.11
C THR A 4 17.68 -2.07 -1.12
N VAL A 5 16.62 -2.86 -0.89
CA VAL A 5 15.24 -2.36 -0.82
C VAL A 5 15.09 -1.34 0.31
N GLU A 6 15.58 -1.66 1.51
CA GLU A 6 15.50 -0.79 2.68
C GLU A 6 16.20 0.56 2.43
N ARG A 7 17.43 0.53 1.91
CA ARG A 7 18.18 1.74 1.56
C ARG A 7 17.45 2.59 0.51
N LEU A 8 17.05 1.98 -0.61
CA LEU A 8 16.39 2.70 -1.70
C LEU A 8 15.03 3.27 -1.29
N ALA A 9 14.27 2.54 -0.48
CA ALA A 9 13.00 3.00 0.05
C ALA A 9 13.19 4.18 1.01
N GLY A 10 14.20 4.12 1.89
CA GLY A 10 14.56 5.21 2.78
C GLY A 10 14.95 6.49 2.02
N GLU A 11 15.79 6.37 0.98
CA GLU A 11 16.15 7.48 0.08
C GLU A 11 14.93 8.10 -0.64
N LEU A 12 13.89 7.31 -0.88
CA LEU A 12 12.62 7.77 -1.47
C LEU A 12 11.61 8.26 -0.43
N GLY A 13 12.00 8.30 0.85
CA GLY A 13 11.25 8.87 1.96
C GLY A 13 10.20 7.94 2.56
N PHE A 14 10.29 6.62 2.39
CA PHE A 14 9.49 5.66 3.16
C PHE A 14 10.07 5.52 4.56
N SER A 15 9.19 5.54 5.57
CA SER A 15 9.55 5.50 7.00
C SER A 15 9.70 4.08 7.54
N ALA A 16 9.15 3.09 6.84
CA ALA A 16 9.22 1.69 7.22
C ALA A 16 9.25 0.78 5.99
N VAL A 17 9.91 -0.37 6.13
CA VAL A 17 9.97 -1.42 5.12
C VAL A 17 9.75 -2.76 5.81
N GLY A 18 8.83 -3.56 5.28
CA GLY A 18 8.53 -4.91 5.74
C GLY A 18 8.57 -5.90 4.60
N PHE A 19 8.76 -7.17 4.93
CA PHE A 19 8.83 -8.26 3.95
C PHE A 19 7.97 -9.42 4.42
N ALA A 20 7.20 -10.00 3.51
CA ALA A 20 6.44 -11.21 3.74
C ALA A 20 6.62 -12.17 2.57
N ARG A 21 6.48 -13.47 2.85
CA ARG A 21 6.35 -14.47 1.78
C ARG A 21 4.99 -14.30 1.12
N VAL A 22 4.92 -14.44 -0.21
CA VAL A 22 3.63 -14.43 -0.89
C VAL A 22 2.91 -15.76 -0.69
N GLY A 23 1.60 -15.71 -0.55
CA GLY A 23 0.73 -16.87 -0.41
C GLY A 23 -0.69 -16.43 -0.03
N PRO A 24 -1.60 -17.39 0.15
CA PRO A 24 -2.95 -17.11 0.58
C PRO A 24 -2.93 -16.50 1.99
N THR A 25 -3.79 -15.51 2.21
CA THR A 25 -3.98 -14.95 3.56
C THR A 25 -4.60 -16.00 4.49
N PRO A 26 -4.13 -16.13 5.75
CA PRO A 26 -4.77 -17.00 6.73
C PRO A 26 -6.14 -16.46 7.19
N HIS A 27 -6.52 -15.26 6.76
CA HIS A 27 -7.75 -14.58 7.17
C HIS A 27 -8.87 -14.63 6.12
N GLY A 28 -8.78 -15.55 5.14
CA GLY A 28 -9.72 -15.59 4.02
C GLY A 28 -11.18 -15.76 4.47
N GLU A 29 -11.43 -16.70 5.37
CA GLU A 29 -12.78 -16.94 5.90
C GLU A 29 -13.37 -15.71 6.61
N ALA A 30 -12.54 -14.93 7.30
CA ALA A 30 -12.97 -13.71 7.97
C ALA A 30 -13.34 -12.61 6.95
N VAL A 31 -12.57 -12.48 5.87
CA VAL A 31 -12.88 -11.55 4.76
C VAL A 31 -14.18 -11.96 4.07
N ASP A 32 -14.34 -13.25 3.79
CA ASP A 32 -15.54 -13.82 3.20
C ASP A 32 -16.79 -13.55 4.04
N ALA A 33 -16.71 -13.79 5.35
CA ALA A 33 -17.80 -13.52 6.28
C ALA A 33 -18.15 -12.04 6.33
N TRP A 34 -17.14 -11.16 6.36
CA TRP A 34 -17.30 -9.72 6.39
C TRP A 34 -17.96 -9.17 5.11
N LEU A 35 -17.58 -9.70 3.94
CA LEU A 35 -18.20 -9.34 2.65
C LEU A 35 -19.66 -9.79 2.59
N ARG A 36 -19.95 -11.04 2.96
CA ARG A 36 -21.34 -11.57 2.99
C ARG A 36 -22.25 -10.80 3.94
N ALA A 37 -21.70 -10.24 5.03
CA ALA A 37 -22.44 -9.42 5.98
C ALA A 37 -22.70 -7.98 5.47
N GLY A 38 -22.29 -7.64 4.25
CA GLY A 38 -22.49 -6.31 3.66
C GLY A 38 -21.66 -5.21 4.34
N HIS A 39 -20.62 -5.56 5.09
CA HIS A 39 -19.83 -4.58 5.86
C HIS A 39 -18.95 -3.67 4.99
N HIS A 40 -18.87 -3.93 3.69
CA HIS A 40 -18.17 -3.09 2.72
C HIS A 40 -18.95 -1.83 2.31
N GLY A 41 -20.21 -1.69 2.69
CA GLY A 41 -21.04 -0.55 2.31
C GLY A 41 -21.07 -0.37 0.80
N GLU A 42 -20.78 0.82 0.31
CA GLU A 42 -20.78 1.13 -1.13
C GLU A 42 -19.49 0.71 -1.86
N MET A 43 -18.52 0.09 -1.17
CA MET A 43 -17.24 -0.32 -1.75
C MET A 43 -17.38 -1.62 -2.56
N GLY A 44 -18.24 -1.66 -3.58
CA GLY A 44 -18.48 -2.86 -4.40
C GLY A 44 -17.22 -3.41 -5.11
N TRP A 45 -16.18 -2.58 -5.27
CA TRP A 45 -14.88 -3.04 -5.73
C TRP A 45 -14.22 -4.05 -4.78
N LEU A 46 -14.57 -4.06 -3.48
CA LEU A 46 -14.05 -5.04 -2.51
C LEU A 46 -14.51 -6.46 -2.85
N GLU A 47 -15.73 -6.63 -3.37
CA GLU A 47 -16.24 -7.91 -3.86
C GLU A 47 -15.55 -8.30 -5.17
N THR A 48 -15.49 -7.41 -6.15
CA THR A 48 -14.97 -7.75 -7.49
C THR A 48 -13.47 -8.04 -7.51
N THR A 49 -12.72 -7.56 -6.51
CA THR A 49 -11.28 -7.82 -6.38
C THR A 49 -10.95 -8.76 -5.22
N HIS A 50 -11.95 -9.43 -4.65
CA HIS A 50 -11.84 -10.36 -3.52
C HIS A 50 -10.75 -11.42 -3.71
N THR A 51 -10.74 -12.12 -4.84
CA THR A 51 -9.81 -13.23 -5.10
C THR A 51 -8.34 -12.79 -5.03
N VAL A 52 -8.02 -11.60 -5.54
CA VAL A 52 -6.65 -11.05 -5.51
C VAL A 52 -6.25 -10.64 -4.08
N ARG A 53 -7.20 -10.26 -3.22
CA ARG A 53 -6.92 -10.00 -1.79
C ARG A 53 -6.61 -11.27 -1.03
N LEU A 54 -7.26 -12.37 -1.39
CA LEU A 54 -7.02 -13.65 -0.76
C LEU A 54 -5.66 -14.21 -1.14
N ASP A 55 -5.28 -14.09 -2.41
CA ASP A 55 -3.98 -14.54 -2.89
C ASP A 55 -3.42 -13.59 -3.97
N PRO A 56 -2.36 -12.83 -3.66
CA PRO A 56 -1.72 -11.94 -4.62
C PRO A 56 -1.18 -12.66 -5.87
N ARG A 57 -0.92 -13.98 -5.78
CA ARG A 57 -0.42 -14.79 -6.90
C ARG A 57 -1.43 -14.91 -8.03
N VAL A 58 -2.71 -14.63 -7.78
CA VAL A 58 -3.74 -14.54 -8.83
C VAL A 58 -3.34 -13.50 -9.89
N ARG A 59 -2.61 -12.45 -9.49
CA ARG A 59 -2.19 -11.37 -10.38
C ARG A 59 -0.77 -11.51 -10.90
N MET A 60 0.12 -12.10 -10.11
CA MET A 60 1.52 -12.33 -10.43
C MET A 60 1.91 -13.74 -9.96
N PRO A 61 1.62 -14.80 -10.74
CA PRO A 61 1.81 -16.20 -10.32
C PRO A 61 3.25 -16.53 -9.87
N GLU A 62 4.23 -15.88 -10.48
CA GLU A 62 5.66 -15.99 -10.22
C GLU A 62 6.13 -15.21 -8.98
N ALA A 63 5.26 -14.40 -8.36
CA ALA A 63 5.60 -13.65 -7.17
C ALA A 63 6.12 -14.59 -6.07
N ARG A 64 7.12 -14.12 -5.31
CA ARG A 64 7.73 -14.87 -4.19
C ARG A 64 7.64 -14.15 -2.86
N SER A 65 7.58 -12.81 -2.91
CA SER A 65 7.62 -11.95 -1.75
C SER A 65 6.77 -10.72 -1.96
N VAL A 66 6.19 -10.23 -0.86
CA VAL A 66 5.55 -8.92 -0.78
C VAL A 66 6.47 -7.98 -0.01
N VAL A 67 6.76 -6.82 -0.59
CA VAL A 67 7.46 -5.72 0.09
C VAL A 67 6.40 -4.72 0.54
N MET A 68 6.32 -4.49 1.84
CA MET A 68 5.41 -3.52 2.45
C MET A 68 6.17 -2.25 2.78
N LEU A 69 5.61 -1.09 2.46
CA LEU A 69 6.23 0.21 2.71
C LEU A 69 5.30 1.07 3.56
N GLY A 70 5.85 1.71 4.58
CA GLY A 70 5.14 2.65 5.43
C GLY A 70 5.54 4.10 5.12
N LEU A 71 4.57 5.00 5.14
CA LEU A 71 4.79 6.44 5.08
C LEU A 71 4.06 7.10 6.23
N THR A 72 4.76 7.94 6.99
CA THR A 72 4.12 8.78 8.00
C THR A 72 3.24 9.85 7.35
N HIS A 73 2.06 10.07 7.91
CA HIS A 73 1.17 11.18 7.55
C HIS A 73 1.04 12.15 8.74
N ALA A 74 2.08 12.25 9.57
CA ALA A 74 2.18 13.21 10.68
C ALA A 74 2.42 14.64 10.16
N TRP A 75 1.56 15.11 9.27
CA TRP A 75 1.59 16.45 8.71
C TRP A 75 1.27 17.47 9.79
N GLU A 76 1.87 18.65 9.67
CA GLU A 76 1.51 19.81 10.48
C GLU A 76 0.03 20.14 10.26
N ARG A 77 -0.65 20.49 11.36
CA ARG A 77 -2.04 20.89 11.30
C ARG A 77 -2.15 22.19 10.49
N PRO A 78 -2.99 22.24 9.44
CA PRO A 78 -3.28 23.49 8.77
C PRO A 78 -3.78 24.54 9.78
N PRO A 79 -3.47 25.82 9.58
CA PRO A 79 -3.97 26.88 10.46
C PRO A 79 -5.49 26.82 10.55
N ASP A 80 -6.03 27.16 11.73
CA ASP A 80 -7.47 27.24 11.91
C ASP A 80 -8.04 28.34 10.98
N PRO A 81 -8.92 27.99 10.04
CA PRO A 81 -9.51 28.99 9.14
C PRO A 81 -10.45 29.96 9.86
N GLY A 82 -10.82 29.69 11.12
CA GLY A 82 -11.80 30.47 11.88
C GLY A 82 -13.24 30.12 11.52
N GLY A 83 -14.19 30.52 12.38
CA GLY A 83 -15.61 30.24 12.19
C GLY A 83 -16.01 28.79 12.48
N ARG A 84 -17.21 28.39 12.04
CA ARG A 84 -17.74 27.03 12.29
C ARG A 84 -17.27 26.07 11.20
N THR A 85 -16.18 25.35 11.46
CA THR A 85 -15.62 24.36 10.52
C THR A 85 -15.70 22.93 11.06
N GLY A 86 -15.69 21.96 10.13
CA GLY A 86 -15.59 20.54 10.45
C GLY A 86 -14.13 20.08 10.55
N LEU A 87 -13.91 18.93 11.18
CA LEU A 87 -12.59 18.30 11.25
C LEU A 87 -12.37 17.39 10.04
N VAL A 88 -11.24 17.57 9.35
CA VAL A 88 -10.79 16.69 8.28
C VAL A 88 -9.75 15.71 8.84
N ALA A 89 -9.88 14.43 8.51
CA ALA A 89 -8.94 13.40 8.93
C ALA A 89 -7.51 13.71 8.44
N ARG A 90 -6.50 13.44 9.28
CA ARG A 90 -5.10 13.82 9.02
C ARG A 90 -4.53 13.26 7.71
N TYR A 91 -4.92 12.04 7.32
CA TYR A 91 -4.44 11.43 6.08
C TYR A 91 -4.89 12.17 4.81
N ALA A 92 -5.93 13.01 4.93
CA ALA A 92 -6.46 13.82 3.83
C ALA A 92 -5.88 15.25 3.83
N TRP A 93 -4.89 15.56 4.67
CA TRP A 93 -4.24 16.86 4.69
C TRP A 93 -3.14 16.94 3.61
N GLY A 94 -3.04 18.11 2.98
CA GLY A 94 -2.00 18.39 2.00
C GLY A 94 -2.24 17.71 0.64
N ARG A 95 -1.19 17.13 0.07
CA ARG A 95 -1.26 16.48 -1.25
C ARG A 95 -1.87 15.09 -1.11
N ASP A 96 -2.68 14.70 -2.08
CA ASP A 96 -3.22 13.35 -2.18
C ASP A 96 -2.11 12.29 -2.09
N TYR A 97 -2.21 11.45 -1.04
CA TYR A 97 -1.21 10.45 -0.74
C TYR A 97 -1.11 9.38 -1.83
N HIS A 98 -2.18 9.10 -2.57
CA HIS A 98 -2.16 8.10 -3.64
C HIS A 98 -1.14 8.49 -4.72
N ASN A 99 -1.17 9.76 -5.13
CA ASN A 99 -0.23 10.30 -6.11
C ASN A 99 1.21 10.33 -5.58
N LEU A 100 1.40 10.71 -4.32
CA LEU A 100 2.70 10.75 -3.69
C LEU A 100 3.32 9.35 -3.59
N ILE A 101 2.58 8.39 -3.03
CA ILE A 101 3.03 7.01 -2.83
C ILE A 101 3.24 6.33 -4.19
N GLY A 102 2.30 6.46 -5.13
CA GLY A 102 2.42 5.85 -6.46
C GLY A 102 3.63 6.35 -7.24
N LYS A 103 4.00 7.64 -7.13
CA LYS A 103 5.23 8.16 -7.75
C LYS A 103 6.49 7.59 -7.10
N ARG A 104 6.52 7.43 -5.78
CA ARG A 104 7.67 6.85 -5.05
C ARG A 104 7.81 5.36 -5.32
N LEU A 105 6.72 4.61 -5.35
CA LEU A 105 6.69 3.18 -5.70
C LEU A 105 7.28 2.92 -7.09
N ARG A 106 6.84 3.68 -8.10
CA ARG A 106 7.37 3.55 -9.47
C ARG A 106 8.88 3.80 -9.53
N ARG A 107 9.37 4.83 -8.82
CA ARG A 107 10.81 5.13 -8.71
C ARG A 107 11.58 4.01 -8.01
N LEU A 108 11.02 3.46 -6.93
CA LEU A 108 11.63 2.35 -6.21
C LEU A 108 11.76 1.12 -7.12
N CYS A 109 10.67 0.75 -7.81
CA CYS A 109 10.68 -0.38 -8.73
C CYS A 109 11.72 -0.19 -9.86
N ALA A 110 11.78 1.00 -10.46
CA ALA A 110 12.79 1.30 -11.48
C ALA A 110 14.22 1.12 -10.96
N ARG A 111 14.56 1.72 -9.81
CA ARG A 111 15.90 1.61 -9.20
C ARG A 111 16.26 0.20 -8.75
N LEU A 112 15.27 -0.60 -8.36
CA LEU A 112 15.48 -2.00 -8.00
C LEU A 112 15.78 -2.84 -9.23
N ARG A 113 15.04 -2.64 -10.34
CA ARG A 113 15.28 -3.35 -11.61
C ARG A 113 16.65 -3.01 -12.22
N GLU A 114 17.12 -1.78 -12.05
CA GLU A 114 18.47 -1.37 -12.47
C GLU A 114 19.58 -2.13 -11.70
N GLN A 115 19.37 -2.42 -10.42
CA GLN A 115 20.38 -3.07 -9.57
C GLN A 115 20.25 -4.58 -9.48
N ILE A 116 19.10 -5.15 -9.86
CA ILE A 116 18.80 -6.57 -9.72
C ILE A 116 18.29 -7.08 -11.08
N PRO A 117 19.20 -7.56 -11.95
CA PRO A 117 18.83 -8.13 -13.24
C PRO A 117 17.81 -9.26 -13.09
N GLY A 118 16.78 -9.27 -13.94
CA GLY A 118 15.71 -10.27 -13.90
C GLY A 118 14.69 -10.08 -12.77
N LEU A 119 14.76 -8.98 -12.01
CA LEU A 119 13.71 -8.65 -11.04
C LEU A 119 12.45 -8.18 -11.76
N GLU A 120 11.37 -8.94 -11.59
CA GLU A 120 10.03 -8.50 -11.97
C GLU A 120 9.32 -7.87 -10.77
N THR A 121 8.56 -6.81 -11.03
CA THR A 121 7.73 -6.14 -10.01
C THR A 121 6.40 -5.80 -10.64
N TYR A 122 5.32 -5.93 -9.87
CA TYR A 122 3.97 -5.55 -10.24
C TYR A 122 3.66 -4.10 -9.80
#